data_AF-A0A8H4XRW8-F1
#
_entry.id   AF-A0A8H4XRW8-F1
#
_cell.length_a   1.000
_cell.length_b   1.000
_cell.length_c   1.000
_cell.angle_alpha   90.00
_cell.angle_beta   90.00
_cell.angle_gamma   90.00
#
_symmetry.space_group_name_H-M   'P 1'
#
loop_
_entity.id
_entity.type
_entity.pdbx_description
1 polymer ?
#
loop_
_entity_poly.entity_id
_entity_poly.type
_entity_poly.pdbx_seq_one_letter_code
_entity_poly.pdbx_strand_id
1 'polypeptide(L)'
;MYDCCNEPLEQRMLGPNHTLRYRSTNDSLSALVQKIQDRARIPEAWTEKLDKVLEDEAKPQLKVLHSLLSEGEKIPYHLPGLQDLAAFVQRCDKWVEEANNYITRKQQNRRKNEKAWRKGTSKAAQLEERDRELRRVENIRTLLSEADILSFDCPQMAALKEKTHEIEKFRLEVHLALSSNVQSATQIEELVETSRNFNVDLPEVEKLETVLQQIKWREQSRAKRGQYLTLEDVHQFIQQGEELGLTDNDPDLAHFKELRRSGEAWEAKAKELISVEAVHYVQLEALSAQASRFPVSPETLAQVEVILTKQRDAQNHIRSLYERSKDANIRKRPSYKE
;
A
#
# COMPACT_ATOMS: atom_id res chain seq x y z
N MET A 1 87.82 -13.72 17.70
CA MET A 1 87.85 -12.99 18.97
C MET A 1 89.28 -12.50 19.12
N TYR A 2 89.52 -11.19 19.04
CA TYR A 2 90.87 -10.66 19.19
C TYR A 2 91.14 -10.46 20.68
N ASP A 3 92.17 -11.12 21.19
CA ASP A 3 92.59 -10.95 22.57
C ASP A 3 93.25 -9.57 22.71
N CYS A 4 92.72 -8.74 23.61
CA CYS A 4 93.20 -7.36 23.82
C CYS A 4 94.57 -7.30 24.53
N CYS A 5 94.96 -8.36 25.23
CA CYS A 5 96.24 -8.50 25.93
C CYS A 5 96.51 -9.99 26.29
N ASN A 6 97.71 -10.28 26.81
CA ASN A 6 98.14 -11.61 27.23
C ASN A 6 97.77 -11.96 28.69
N GLU A 7 96.86 -11.22 29.33
CA GLU A 7 96.44 -11.51 30.70
C GLU A 7 95.55 -12.77 30.79
N PRO A 8 95.54 -13.48 31.93
CA PRO A 8 94.62 -14.61 32.15
C PRO A 8 93.16 -14.17 32.01
N LEU A 9 92.29 -15.09 31.56
CA LEU A 9 90.89 -14.83 31.21
C LEU A 9 90.12 -14.05 32.30
N GLU A 10 90.35 -14.39 33.58
CA GLU A 10 89.72 -13.73 34.72
C GLU A 10 90.10 -12.24 34.81
N GLN A 11 91.38 -11.89 34.61
CA GLN A 11 91.83 -10.49 34.62
C GLN A 11 91.35 -9.71 33.39
N ARG A 12 91.15 -10.39 32.25
CA ARG A 12 90.56 -9.77 31.04
C ARG A 12 89.07 -9.51 31.17
N MET A 13 88.34 -10.34 31.92
CA MET A 13 86.89 -10.23 32.09
C MET A 13 86.48 -9.37 33.29
N LEU A 14 87.29 -9.35 34.36
CA LEU A 14 86.95 -8.74 35.66
C LEU A 14 88.01 -7.74 36.17
N GLY A 15 89.12 -7.55 35.44
CA GLY A 15 90.20 -6.65 35.85
C GLY A 15 89.88 -5.15 35.66
N PRO A 16 90.57 -4.27 36.38
CA PRO A 16 90.27 -2.83 36.41
C PRO A 16 90.65 -2.06 35.13
N ASN A 17 91.46 -2.67 34.24
CA ASN A 17 92.02 -2.01 33.06
C ASN A 17 91.32 -2.38 31.73
N HIS A 18 90.22 -3.14 31.80
CA HIS A 18 89.49 -3.61 30.62
C HIS A 18 88.07 -3.03 30.59
N THR A 19 87.61 -2.62 29.40
CA THR A 19 86.24 -2.12 29.20
C THR A 19 85.53 -2.96 28.16
N LEU A 20 84.36 -3.49 28.53
CA LEU A 20 83.48 -4.20 27.60
C LEU A 20 82.63 -3.20 26.82
N ARG A 21 82.91 -3.06 25.52
CA ARG A 21 82.06 -2.31 24.61
C ARG A 21 81.10 -3.28 23.91
N TYR A 22 79.85 -3.28 24.34
CA TYR A 22 78.80 -4.03 23.66
C TYR A 22 77.85 -3.06 22.94
N ARG A 23 77.26 -3.53 21.84
CA ARG A 23 76.31 -2.75 21.04
C ARG A 23 74.91 -2.72 21.64
N SER A 24 74.50 -3.80 22.32
CA SER A 24 73.15 -3.99 22.85
C SER A 24 73.21 -4.80 24.15
N THR A 25 72.43 -4.43 25.15
CA THR A 25 72.26 -5.22 26.38
C THR A 25 71.43 -6.47 26.09
N ASN A 26 71.55 -7.49 26.94
CA ASN A 26 70.72 -8.69 26.84
C ASN A 26 69.22 -8.35 26.94
N ASP A 27 68.83 -7.41 27.81
CA ASP A 27 67.45 -6.95 27.94
C ASP A 27 66.93 -6.29 26.66
N SER A 28 67.77 -5.48 25.99
CA SER A 28 67.40 -4.84 24.73
C SER A 28 67.22 -5.86 23.59
N LEU A 29 68.00 -6.94 23.60
CA LEU A 29 67.87 -8.04 22.65
C LEU A 29 66.58 -8.83 22.92
N SER A 30 66.30 -9.18 24.17
CA SER A 30 65.05 -9.86 24.56
C SER A 30 63.82 -9.04 24.17
N ALA A 31 63.84 -7.73 24.43
CA ALA A 31 62.75 -6.84 24.05
C ALA A 31 62.56 -6.74 22.53
N LEU A 32 63.65 -6.77 21.75
CA LEU A 32 63.60 -6.77 20.29
C LEU A 32 63.02 -8.08 19.75
N VAL A 33 63.46 -9.22 20.29
CA VAL A 33 62.95 -10.55 19.92
C VAL A 33 61.46 -10.62 20.20
N GLN A 34 61.01 -10.18 21.38
CA GLN A 34 59.58 -10.17 21.72
C GLN A 34 58.77 -9.34 20.71
N LYS A 35 59.22 -8.13 20.36
CA LYS A 35 58.54 -7.30 19.36
C LYS A 35 58.43 -7.96 17.99
N ILE A 36 59.46 -8.68 17.56
CA ILE A 36 59.45 -9.41 16.29
C ILE A 36 58.48 -10.59 16.36
N GLN A 37 58.51 -11.35 17.46
CA GLN A 37 57.59 -12.46 17.69
C GLN A 37 56.13 -11.99 17.73
N ASP A 38 55.83 -10.91 18.46
CA ASP A 38 54.49 -10.33 18.54
C ASP A 38 53.98 -9.93 17.15
N ARG A 39 54.85 -9.35 16.31
CA ARG A 39 54.50 -8.96 14.94
C ARG A 39 54.31 -10.17 14.02
N ALA A 40 55.16 -11.18 14.15
CA ALA A 40 55.10 -12.40 13.36
C ALA A 40 53.86 -13.24 13.69
N ARG A 41 53.38 -13.19 14.94
CA ARG A 41 52.20 -13.93 15.40
C ARG A 41 50.86 -13.31 14.95
N ILE A 42 50.84 -12.09 14.40
CA ILE A 42 49.59 -11.42 14.02
C ILE A 42 48.69 -12.26 13.08
N PRO A 43 49.21 -12.86 11.98
CA PRO A 43 48.40 -13.74 11.11
C PRO A 43 47.83 -14.97 11.84
N GLU A 44 48.65 -15.63 12.67
CA GLU A 44 48.26 -16.81 13.44
C GLU A 44 47.15 -16.44 14.45
N ALA A 45 47.35 -15.36 15.20
CA ALA A 45 46.38 -14.87 16.17
C ALA A 45 45.04 -14.47 15.53
N TRP A 46 45.06 -13.91 14.31
CA TRP A 46 43.83 -13.62 13.57
C TRP A 46 43.11 -14.91 13.15
N THR A 47 43.85 -15.91 12.68
CA THR A 47 43.28 -17.22 12.27
C THR A 47 42.67 -17.93 13.47
N GLU A 48 43.40 -18.01 14.59
CA GLU A 48 42.89 -18.55 15.88
C GLU A 48 41.60 -17.84 16.32
N LYS A 49 41.53 -16.51 16.13
CA LYS A 49 40.34 -15.72 16.48
C LYS A 49 39.16 -16.02 15.54
N LEU A 50 39.41 -16.21 14.25
CA LEU A 50 38.37 -16.60 13.28
C LEU A 50 37.81 -17.98 13.62
N ASP A 51 38.69 -18.97 13.79
CA ASP A 51 38.31 -20.34 14.11
C ASP A 51 37.50 -20.38 15.40
N LYS A 52 37.95 -19.68 16.44
CA LYS A 52 37.23 -19.58 17.71
C LYS A 52 35.83 -19.00 17.56
N VAL A 53 35.65 -17.95 16.76
CA VAL A 53 34.32 -17.36 16.53
C VAL A 53 33.40 -18.36 15.80
N LEU A 54 33.94 -19.13 14.85
CA LEU A 54 33.17 -20.13 14.11
C LEU A 54 32.86 -21.38 14.95
N GLU A 55 33.70 -21.72 15.92
CA GLU A 55 33.49 -22.83 16.86
C GLU A 55 32.51 -22.47 17.99
N ASP A 56 32.65 -21.27 18.57
CA ASP A 56 31.84 -20.82 19.71
C ASP A 56 30.41 -20.45 19.29
N GLU A 57 30.22 -19.89 18.09
CA GLU A 57 28.92 -19.42 17.59
C GLU A 57 28.53 -20.10 16.28
N ALA A 58 27.49 -20.96 16.31
CA ALA A 58 26.94 -21.58 15.09
C ALA A 58 26.32 -20.55 14.12
N LYS A 59 25.92 -19.38 14.63
CA LYS A 59 25.42 -18.24 13.85
C LYS A 59 26.13 -16.98 14.32
N PRO A 60 27.37 -16.73 13.86
CA PRO A 60 28.14 -15.57 14.31
C PRO A 60 27.44 -14.27 13.95
N GLN A 61 27.54 -13.28 14.83
CA GLN A 61 26.99 -11.95 14.55
C GLN A 61 27.69 -11.30 13.35
N LEU A 62 26.92 -10.77 12.40
CA LEU A 62 27.46 -10.12 11.20
C LEU A 62 28.44 -8.98 11.53
N LYS A 63 28.22 -8.26 12.64
CA LYS A 63 29.13 -7.21 13.12
C LYS A 63 30.51 -7.74 13.51
N VAL A 64 30.57 -8.95 14.10
CA VAL A 64 31.85 -9.60 14.47
C VAL A 64 32.60 -10.02 13.22
N LEU A 65 31.90 -10.58 12.23
CA LEU A 65 32.49 -10.96 10.94
C LEU A 65 33.05 -9.76 10.19
N HIS A 66 32.35 -8.63 10.18
CA HIS A 66 32.86 -7.35 9.65
C HIS A 66 34.13 -6.89 10.35
N SER A 67 34.20 -7.02 11.68
CA SER A 67 35.41 -6.68 12.45
C SER A 67 36.58 -7.58 12.07
N LEU A 68 36.35 -8.90 11.96
CA LEU A 68 37.37 -9.87 11.56
C LEU A 68 37.88 -9.60 10.14
N LEU A 69 36.98 -9.30 9.21
CA LEU A 69 37.35 -8.93 7.84
C LEU A 69 38.23 -7.67 7.82
N SER A 70 37.82 -6.60 8.52
CA SER A 70 38.60 -5.35 8.59
C SER A 70 39.95 -5.52 9.29
N GLU A 71 40.04 -6.39 10.30
CA GLU A 71 41.31 -6.77 10.94
C GLU A 71 42.22 -7.51 9.95
N GLY A 72 41.67 -8.49 9.21
CA GLY A 72 42.39 -9.29 8.23
C GLY A 72 42.94 -8.48 7.06
N GLU A 73 42.15 -7.54 6.52
CA GLU A 73 42.57 -6.64 5.43
C GLU A 73 43.74 -5.71 5.80
N LYS A 74 43.92 -5.41 7.09
CA LYS A 74 45.03 -4.57 7.58
C LYS A 74 46.34 -5.34 7.76
N ILE A 75 46.29 -6.67 7.74
CA ILE A 75 47.47 -7.51 7.92
C ILE A 75 48.19 -7.58 6.56
N PRO A 76 49.44 -7.10 6.46
CA PRO A 76 50.20 -7.09 5.20
C PRO A 76 50.80 -8.48 4.92
N TYR A 77 49.95 -9.51 4.91
CA TYR A 77 50.31 -10.91 4.69
C TYR A 77 49.11 -11.65 4.06
N HIS A 78 49.38 -12.72 3.31
CA HIS A 78 48.31 -13.53 2.74
C HIS A 78 47.68 -14.41 3.84
N LEU A 79 46.42 -14.13 4.16
CA LEU A 79 45.64 -14.91 5.12
C LEU A 79 44.75 -15.92 4.37
N PRO A 80 44.97 -17.23 4.55
CA PRO A 80 44.05 -18.26 4.05
C PRO A 80 42.64 -18.03 4.62
N GLY A 81 41.60 -18.19 3.80
CA GLY A 81 40.20 -18.02 4.23
C GLY A 81 39.70 -16.57 4.31
N LEU A 82 40.57 -15.55 4.23
CA LEU A 82 40.14 -14.14 4.24
C LEU A 82 39.23 -13.81 3.04
N GLN A 83 39.51 -14.36 1.86
CA GLN A 83 38.67 -14.17 0.67
C GLN A 83 37.30 -14.84 0.83
N ASP A 84 37.25 -16.01 1.45
CA ASP A 84 36.00 -16.74 1.72
C ASP A 84 35.15 -15.98 2.74
N LEU A 85 35.77 -15.44 3.79
CA LEU A 85 35.13 -14.56 4.76
C LEU A 85 34.57 -13.31 4.07
N ALA A 86 35.35 -12.66 3.19
CA ALA A 86 34.90 -11.49 2.44
C ALA A 86 33.67 -11.81 1.57
N ALA A 87 33.71 -12.92 0.84
CA ALA A 87 32.60 -13.37 0.00
C ALA A 87 31.36 -13.76 0.83
N PHE A 88 31.55 -14.32 2.03
CA PHE A 88 30.46 -14.62 2.95
C PHE A 88 29.82 -13.34 3.51
N VAL A 89 30.62 -12.42 4.04
CA VAL A 89 30.15 -11.12 4.55
C VAL A 89 29.40 -10.36 3.46
N GLN A 90 29.89 -10.34 2.22
CA GLN A 90 29.21 -9.71 1.10
C GLN A 90 27.83 -10.32 0.80
N ARG A 91 27.67 -11.65 0.94
CA ARG A 91 26.36 -12.31 0.79
C ARG A 91 25.42 -11.91 1.92
N CYS A 92 25.90 -11.87 3.16
CA CYS A 92 25.11 -11.43 4.31
C CYS A 92 24.69 -9.96 4.17
N ASP A 93 25.57 -9.09 3.67
CA ASP A 93 25.25 -7.68 3.43
C ASP A 93 24.16 -7.51 2.37
N LYS A 94 24.22 -8.28 1.26
CA LYS A 94 23.16 -8.30 0.25
C LYS A 94 21.82 -8.70 0.85
N TRP A 95 21.82 -9.75 1.68
CA TRP A 95 20.62 -10.17 2.39
C TRP A 95 20.07 -9.05 3.30
N VAL A 96 20.94 -8.36 4.04
CA VAL A 96 20.56 -7.23 4.90
C VAL A 96 20.00 -6.06 4.10
N GLU A 97 20.58 -5.74 2.93
CA GLU A 97 20.05 -4.73 2.01
C GLU A 97 18.65 -5.09 1.52
N GLU A 98 18.42 -6.36 1.17
CA GLU A 98 17.10 -6.85 0.78
C GLU A 98 16.10 -6.78 1.93
N ALA A 99 16.48 -7.22 3.13
CA ALA A 99 15.63 -7.16 4.33
C ALA A 99 15.23 -5.72 4.69
N ASN A 100 16.17 -4.77 4.54
CA ASN A 100 15.93 -3.36 4.80
C ASN A 100 14.86 -2.75 3.87
N ASN A 101 14.67 -3.29 2.66
CA ASN A 101 13.59 -2.83 1.78
C ASN A 101 12.20 -3.09 2.39
N TYR A 102 12.06 -4.17 3.16
CA TYR A 102 10.81 -4.52 3.84
C TYR A 102 10.68 -3.89 5.23
N ILE A 103 11.78 -3.74 5.96
CA ILE A 103 11.76 -3.20 7.33
C ILE A 103 11.63 -1.67 7.33
N THR A 104 12.33 -0.97 6.41
CA THR A 104 12.38 0.49 6.44
C THR A 104 11.19 1.13 5.72
N ARG A 105 10.53 2.10 6.36
CA ARG A 105 9.38 2.86 5.81
C ARG A 105 9.70 3.71 4.57
N LYS A 106 10.95 3.70 4.08
CA LYS A 106 11.42 4.58 2.99
C LYS A 106 10.64 4.40 1.68
N GLN A 107 9.98 3.26 1.47
CA GLN A 107 9.15 3.02 0.30
C GLN A 107 7.88 3.91 0.23
N GLN A 108 7.35 4.38 1.37
CA GLN A 108 6.16 5.25 1.41
C GLN A 108 6.41 6.63 0.78
N ASN A 109 7.61 7.20 0.99
CA ASN A 109 7.94 8.55 0.48
C ASN A 109 8.19 8.56 -1.03
N ARG A 110 8.57 7.40 -1.60
CA ARG A 110 8.69 7.23 -3.05
C ARG A 110 7.33 7.36 -3.74
N ARG A 111 6.24 6.83 -3.15
CA ARG A 111 4.87 6.91 -3.69
C ARG A 111 4.33 8.35 -3.84
N LYS A 112 4.63 9.25 -2.90
CA LYS A 112 4.15 10.65 -2.96
C LYS A 112 4.85 11.48 -4.03
N ASN A 113 6.14 11.24 -4.27
CA ASN A 113 6.91 12.06 -5.21
C ASN A 113 6.83 11.54 -6.66
N GLU A 114 6.54 10.25 -6.86
CA GLU A 114 6.69 9.61 -8.17
C GLU A 114 5.42 9.62 -9.05
N LYS A 115 4.22 9.78 -8.46
CA LYS A 115 2.96 9.97 -9.22
C LYS A 115 2.96 11.26 -10.06
N ALA A 116 3.83 12.22 -9.76
CA ALA A 116 3.93 13.49 -10.47
C ALA A 116 4.69 13.42 -11.81
N TRP A 117 5.48 12.37 -12.09
CA TRP A 117 6.40 12.36 -13.25
C TRP A 117 6.14 11.29 -14.30
N ARG A 118 5.29 10.28 -14.06
CA ARG A 118 5.35 9.03 -14.85
C ARG A 118 4.19 8.79 -15.78
N LYS A 119 4.24 9.40 -16.96
CA LYS A 119 3.56 8.90 -18.16
C LYS A 119 4.58 8.21 -19.09
N GLY A 120 4.43 6.89 -19.30
CA GLY A 120 4.62 6.27 -20.62
C GLY A 120 6.00 5.78 -21.08
N THR A 121 6.91 5.32 -20.20
CA THR A 121 8.17 4.66 -20.64
C THR A 121 8.29 3.23 -20.11
N SER A 122 8.87 2.30 -20.88
CA SER A 122 9.12 0.90 -20.50
C SER A 122 9.91 0.76 -19.20
N LYS A 123 10.81 1.70 -18.93
CA LYS A 123 11.58 1.81 -17.68
C LYS A 123 10.71 2.08 -16.46
N ALA A 124 9.59 2.79 -16.62
CA ALA A 124 8.63 3.04 -15.52
C ALA A 124 7.86 1.77 -15.16
N ALA A 125 7.47 0.96 -16.15
CA ALA A 125 6.80 -0.33 -15.93
C ALA A 125 7.72 -1.33 -15.21
N GLN A 126 9.00 -1.42 -15.60
CA GLN A 126 9.98 -2.27 -14.90
C GLN A 126 10.22 -1.83 -13.45
N LEU A 127 10.25 -0.52 -13.19
CA LEU A 127 10.39 0.01 -11.84
C LEU A 127 9.15 -0.25 -10.97
N GLU A 128 7.96 -0.20 -11.55
CA GLU A 128 6.70 -0.52 -10.88
C GLU A 128 6.57 -2.02 -10.59
N GLU A 129 6.98 -2.88 -11.52
CA GLU A 129 7.00 -4.32 -11.34
C GLU A 129 7.97 -4.73 -10.23
N ARG A 130 9.18 -4.17 -10.22
CA ARG A 130 10.15 -4.37 -9.13
C ARG A 130 9.59 -3.89 -7.78
N ASP A 131 8.87 -2.77 -7.78
CA ASP A 131 8.25 -2.23 -6.56
C ASP A 131 7.08 -3.09 -6.07
N ARG A 132 6.37 -3.77 -6.98
CA ARG A 132 5.32 -4.76 -6.66
C ARG A 132 5.93 -6.06 -6.12
N GLU A 133 7.05 -6.53 -6.68
CA GLU A 133 7.77 -7.68 -6.15
C GLU A 133 8.24 -7.43 -4.72
N LEU A 134 8.79 -6.25 -4.44
CA LEU A 134 9.18 -5.84 -3.07
C LEU A 134 8.00 -5.69 -2.10
N ARG A 135 6.75 -5.89 -2.54
CA ARG A 135 5.56 -5.87 -1.69
C ARG A 135 4.93 -7.23 -1.49
N ARG A 136 5.42 -8.28 -2.16
CA ARG A 136 4.89 -9.63 -1.98
C ARG A 136 5.36 -10.20 -0.65
N VAL A 137 4.42 -10.59 0.19
CA VAL A 137 4.69 -11.27 1.47
C VAL A 137 5.49 -12.57 1.26
N GLU A 138 5.28 -13.25 0.12
CA GLU A 138 6.03 -14.48 -0.19
C GLU A 138 7.53 -14.24 -0.28
N ASN A 139 7.96 -13.09 -0.80
CA ASN A 139 9.38 -12.74 -0.90
C ASN A 139 10.02 -12.52 0.48
N ILE A 140 9.23 -12.08 1.47
CA ILE A 140 9.70 -11.98 2.86
C ILE A 140 9.96 -13.38 3.43
N ARG A 141 9.10 -14.37 3.11
CA ARG A 141 9.26 -15.75 3.56
C ARG A 141 10.45 -16.43 2.90
N THR A 142 10.66 -16.24 1.60
CA THR A 142 11.84 -16.76 0.91
C THR A 142 13.12 -16.14 1.50
N LEU A 143 13.11 -14.84 1.78
CA LEU A 143 14.25 -14.16 2.40
C LEU A 143 14.55 -14.68 3.81
N LEU A 144 13.53 -14.97 4.62
CA LEU A 144 13.70 -15.64 5.91
C LEU A 144 14.25 -17.06 5.77
N SER A 145 13.80 -17.83 4.76
CA SER A 145 14.34 -19.17 4.50
C SER A 145 15.81 -19.13 4.07
N GLU A 146 16.20 -18.11 3.31
CA GLU A 146 17.60 -17.88 2.93
C GLU A 146 18.45 -17.53 4.15
N ALA A 147 17.94 -16.73 5.09
CA ALA A 147 18.61 -16.46 6.36
C ALA A 147 18.77 -17.70 7.24
N ASP A 148 17.90 -18.69 7.14
CA ASP A 148 18.07 -19.94 7.89
C ASP A 148 19.15 -20.83 7.27
N ILE A 149 19.38 -20.73 5.96
CA ILE A 149 20.48 -21.40 5.25
C ILE A 149 21.81 -20.69 5.51
N LEU A 150 21.80 -19.35 5.48
CA LEU A 150 22.97 -18.53 5.78
C LEU A 150 23.23 -18.55 7.30
N SER A 151 24.33 -19.17 7.73
CA SER A 151 24.65 -19.31 9.15
C SER A 151 25.24 -18.01 9.74
N PHE A 152 24.42 -16.97 9.89
CA PHE A 152 24.80 -15.71 10.56
C PHE A 152 23.63 -15.13 11.36
N ASP A 153 23.92 -14.16 12.22
CA ASP A 153 22.91 -13.42 12.98
C ASP A 153 23.00 -11.89 12.76
N CYS A 154 21.83 -11.24 12.73
CA CYS A 154 21.70 -9.79 12.62
C CYS A 154 20.33 -9.30 13.13
N PRO A 155 20.23 -8.05 13.62
CA PRO A 155 18.96 -7.52 14.14
C PRO A 155 17.85 -7.43 13.08
N GLN A 156 18.21 -7.32 11.80
CA GLN A 156 17.26 -7.28 10.69
C GLN A 156 16.47 -8.58 10.56
N MET A 157 17.07 -9.73 10.90
CA MET A 157 16.36 -11.02 10.91
C MET A 157 15.25 -11.03 11.95
N ALA A 158 15.51 -10.53 13.16
CA ALA A 158 14.49 -10.41 14.20
C ALA A 158 13.35 -9.46 13.77
N ALA A 159 13.69 -8.29 13.25
CA ALA A 159 12.71 -7.31 12.76
C ALA A 159 11.84 -7.86 11.61
N LEU A 160 12.43 -8.63 10.69
CA LEU A 160 11.69 -9.25 9.58
C LEU A 160 10.76 -10.37 10.06
N LYS A 161 11.18 -11.17 11.05
CA LYS A 161 10.34 -12.20 11.70
C LYS A 161 9.16 -11.57 12.43
N GLU A 162 9.39 -10.51 13.20
CA GLU A 162 8.35 -9.74 13.89
C GLU A 162 7.34 -9.16 12.89
N LYS A 163 7.81 -8.47 11.85
CA LYS A 163 6.94 -7.94 10.79
C LYS A 163 6.09 -9.03 10.12
N THR A 164 6.68 -10.20 9.86
CA THR A 164 5.94 -11.34 9.28
C THR A 164 4.85 -11.83 10.23
N HIS A 165 5.15 -11.91 11.53
CA HIS A 165 4.18 -12.30 12.54
C HIS A 165 3.01 -11.30 12.64
N GLU A 166 3.30 -10.00 12.62
CA GLU A 166 2.26 -8.97 12.62
C GLU A 166 1.36 -9.05 11.36
N ILE A 167 1.95 -9.31 10.18
CA ILE A 167 1.20 -9.50 8.95
C ILE A 167 0.26 -10.71 9.05
N GLU A 168 0.74 -11.85 9.57
CA GLU A 168 -0.10 -13.05 9.73
C GLU A 168 -1.23 -12.84 10.73
N LYS A 169 -0.95 -12.15 11.85
CA LYS A 169 -1.98 -11.76 12.82
C LYS A 169 -3.04 -10.86 12.16
N PHE A 170 -2.61 -9.86 11.40
CA PHE A 170 -3.51 -8.97 10.68
C PHE A 170 -4.34 -9.73 9.62
N ARG A 171 -3.75 -10.69 8.89
CA ARG A 171 -4.50 -11.53 7.95
C ARG A 171 -5.60 -12.34 8.64
N LEU A 172 -5.33 -12.86 9.84
CA LEU A 172 -6.36 -13.52 10.64
C LEU A 172 -7.47 -12.55 11.05
N GLU A 173 -7.13 -11.34 11.50
CA GLU A 173 -8.10 -10.30 11.84
C GLU A 173 -8.97 -9.92 10.64
N VAL A 174 -8.38 -9.73 9.45
CA VAL A 174 -9.10 -9.46 8.20
C VAL A 174 -10.00 -10.64 7.81
N HIS A 175 -9.52 -11.88 7.95
CA HIS A 175 -10.33 -13.06 7.64
C HIS A 175 -11.54 -13.19 8.57
N LEU A 176 -11.34 -12.98 9.88
CA LEU A 176 -12.42 -12.95 10.86
C LEU A 176 -13.42 -11.83 10.52
N ALA A 177 -12.92 -10.66 10.14
CA ALA A 177 -13.74 -9.53 9.72
C ALA A 177 -14.60 -9.86 8.49
N LEU A 178 -14.00 -10.42 7.44
CA LEU A 178 -14.70 -10.84 6.23
C LEU A 178 -15.73 -11.96 6.46
N SER A 179 -15.50 -12.83 7.44
CA SER A 179 -16.43 -13.91 7.78
C SER A 179 -17.62 -13.45 8.63
N SER A 180 -17.53 -12.27 9.25
CA SER A 180 -18.56 -11.73 10.13
C SER A 180 -19.56 -10.89 9.35
N ASN A 181 -20.85 -11.25 9.43
CA ASN A 181 -21.94 -10.53 8.76
C ASN A 181 -22.37 -9.22 9.47
N VAL A 182 -21.75 -8.86 10.60
CA VAL A 182 -22.20 -7.76 11.49
C VAL A 182 -21.13 -6.68 11.68
N GLN A 183 -20.23 -6.52 10.71
CA GLN A 183 -19.17 -5.52 10.81
C GLN A 183 -19.71 -4.11 10.52
N SER A 184 -19.28 -3.11 11.32
CA SER A 184 -19.56 -1.71 11.01
C SER A 184 -18.60 -1.20 9.93
N ALA A 185 -19.02 -0.17 9.18
CA ALA A 185 -18.13 0.50 8.22
C ALA A 185 -16.84 1.01 8.88
N THR A 186 -16.95 1.55 10.10
CA THR A 186 -15.81 2.09 10.86
C THR A 186 -14.76 1.02 11.21
N GLN A 187 -15.18 -0.17 11.62
CA GLN A 187 -14.26 -1.27 11.95
C GLN A 187 -13.47 -1.72 10.72
N ILE A 188 -14.13 -1.80 9.57
CA ILE A 188 -13.49 -2.19 8.32
C ILE A 188 -12.57 -1.07 7.81
N GLU A 189 -12.95 0.20 7.97
CA GLU A 189 -12.08 1.35 7.68
C GLU A 189 -10.79 1.31 8.49
N GLU A 190 -10.86 1.06 9.80
CA GLU A 190 -9.69 0.96 10.67
C GLU A 190 -8.75 -0.18 10.23
N LEU A 191 -9.29 -1.32 9.82
CA LEU A 191 -8.50 -2.43 9.26
C LEU A 191 -7.85 -2.05 7.93
N VAL A 192 -8.57 -1.38 7.02
CA VAL A 192 -8.01 -0.88 5.76
C VAL A 192 -6.91 0.15 6.04
N GLU A 193 -7.07 1.04 7.01
CA GLU A 193 -6.02 2.00 7.39
C GLU A 193 -4.79 1.31 7.98
N THR A 194 -5.00 0.31 8.83
CA THR A 194 -3.93 -0.51 9.41
C THR A 194 -3.15 -1.25 8.31
N SER A 195 -3.82 -1.76 7.29
CA SER A 195 -3.18 -2.42 6.14
C SER A 195 -2.15 -1.51 5.43
N ARG A 196 -2.43 -0.19 5.36
CA ARG A 196 -1.55 0.78 4.70
C ARG A 196 -0.20 0.93 5.40
N ASN A 197 -0.14 0.59 6.70
CA ASN A 197 1.07 0.68 7.51
C ASN A 197 2.05 -0.49 7.23
N PHE A 198 1.58 -1.64 6.75
CA PHE A 198 2.46 -2.79 6.49
C PHE A 198 3.27 -2.66 5.20
N ASN A 199 2.82 -1.82 4.27
CA ASN A 199 3.44 -1.59 2.95
C ASN A 199 3.64 -2.87 2.11
N VAL A 200 2.83 -3.89 2.32
CA VAL A 200 2.79 -5.12 1.52
C VAL A 200 1.46 -5.23 0.78
N ASP A 201 1.46 -5.90 -0.36
CA ASP A 201 0.25 -6.13 -1.14
C ASP A 201 -0.43 -7.38 -0.59
N LEU A 202 -1.63 -7.22 -0.02
CA LEU A 202 -2.43 -8.28 0.59
C LEU A 202 -3.74 -8.43 -0.19
N PRO A 203 -3.98 -9.55 -0.90
CA PRO A 203 -5.20 -9.74 -1.68
C PRO A 203 -6.46 -9.76 -0.80
N GLU A 204 -6.35 -10.11 0.48
CA GLU A 204 -7.45 -10.07 1.44
C GLU A 204 -7.92 -8.63 1.71
N VAL A 205 -7.02 -7.65 1.60
CA VAL A 205 -7.34 -6.23 1.80
C VAL A 205 -8.16 -5.69 0.62
N GLU A 206 -7.90 -6.13 -0.62
CA GLU A 206 -8.72 -5.75 -1.78
C GLU A 206 -10.17 -6.23 -1.62
N LYS A 207 -10.35 -7.44 -1.07
CA LYS A 207 -11.68 -7.96 -0.72
C LYS A 207 -12.32 -7.13 0.39
N LEU A 208 -11.55 -6.79 1.41
CA LEU A 208 -12.00 -5.96 2.53
C LEU A 208 -12.44 -4.56 2.09
N GLU A 209 -11.69 -3.91 1.20
CA GLU A 209 -12.06 -2.63 0.58
C GLU A 209 -13.35 -2.75 -0.23
N THR A 210 -13.53 -3.85 -0.97
CA THR A 210 -14.79 -4.12 -1.70
C THR A 210 -15.98 -4.21 -0.74
N VAL A 211 -15.84 -4.97 0.35
CA VAL A 211 -16.89 -5.09 1.37
C VAL A 211 -17.19 -3.74 2.03
N LEU A 212 -16.16 -2.91 2.28
CA LEU A 212 -16.35 -1.56 2.80
C LEU A 212 -17.21 -0.71 1.85
N GLN A 213 -16.92 -0.75 0.55
CA GLN A 213 -17.71 -0.02 -0.44
C GLN A 213 -19.15 -0.54 -0.51
N GLN A 214 -19.37 -1.85 -0.40
CA GLN A 214 -20.73 -2.42 -0.33
C GLN A 214 -21.50 -1.91 0.90
N ILE A 215 -20.86 -1.84 2.07
CA ILE A 215 -21.50 -1.31 3.29
C ILE A 215 -21.85 0.17 3.11
N LYS A 216 -20.90 0.98 2.63
CA LYS A 216 -21.14 2.40 2.35
C LYS A 216 -22.24 2.62 1.33
N TRP A 217 -22.28 1.81 0.28
CA TRP A 217 -23.33 1.85 -0.73
C TRP A 217 -24.70 1.56 -0.08
N ARG A 218 -24.81 0.55 0.79
CA ARG A 218 -26.05 0.25 1.52
C ARG A 218 -26.48 1.39 2.45
N GLU A 219 -25.54 2.03 3.15
CA GLU A 219 -25.83 3.21 3.97
C GLU A 219 -26.36 4.38 3.13
N GLN A 220 -25.72 4.65 1.99
CA GLN A 220 -26.17 5.65 1.03
C GLN A 220 -27.54 5.30 0.45
N SER A 221 -27.81 4.03 0.20
CA SER A 221 -29.10 3.52 -0.30
C SER A 221 -30.24 3.92 0.64
N ARG A 222 -30.04 3.80 1.96
CA ARG A 222 -31.02 4.17 2.99
C ARG A 222 -31.24 5.67 3.05
N ALA A 223 -30.18 6.46 2.93
CA ALA A 223 -30.29 7.92 2.88
C ALA A 223 -31.03 8.40 1.61
N LYS A 224 -30.78 7.75 0.48
CA LYS A 224 -31.39 8.06 -0.82
C LYS A 224 -32.86 7.68 -0.93
N ARG A 225 -33.35 6.69 -0.16
CA ARG A 225 -34.78 6.31 -0.14
C ARG A 225 -35.74 7.44 0.26
N GLY A 226 -35.25 8.45 0.99
CA GLY A 226 -36.04 9.61 1.40
C GLY A 226 -35.88 10.83 0.49
N GLN A 227 -35.10 10.72 -0.59
CA GLN A 227 -34.77 11.83 -1.48
C GLN A 227 -35.40 11.61 -2.85
N TYR A 228 -35.80 12.69 -3.51
CA TYR A 228 -36.16 12.63 -4.91
C TYR A 228 -34.91 12.41 -5.74
N LEU A 229 -34.95 11.42 -6.65
CA LEU A 229 -33.86 11.06 -7.54
C LEU A 229 -34.38 11.12 -8.98
N THR A 230 -33.53 11.50 -9.93
CA THR A 230 -33.88 11.37 -11.34
C THR A 230 -33.73 9.91 -11.80
N LEU A 231 -34.32 9.56 -12.94
CA LEU A 231 -34.15 8.23 -13.53
C LEU A 231 -32.67 7.89 -13.79
N GLU A 232 -31.89 8.88 -14.22
CA GLU A 232 -30.45 8.75 -14.46
C GLU A 232 -29.68 8.53 -13.15
N ASP A 233 -30.01 9.25 -12.08
CA ASP A 233 -29.38 9.06 -10.76
C ASP A 233 -29.61 7.65 -10.22
N VAL A 234 -30.82 7.10 -10.42
CA VAL A 234 -31.15 5.72 -10.03
C VAL A 234 -30.39 4.72 -10.91
N HIS A 235 -30.26 4.97 -12.22
CA HIS A 235 -29.50 4.13 -13.13
C HIS A 235 -28.03 4.02 -12.71
N GLN A 236 -27.37 5.17 -12.51
CA GLN A 236 -25.97 5.22 -12.07
C GLN A 236 -25.77 4.58 -10.71
N PHE A 237 -26.71 4.78 -9.78
CA PHE A 237 -26.61 4.18 -8.44
C PHE A 237 -26.76 2.66 -8.45
N ILE A 238 -27.61 2.10 -9.33
CA ILE A 238 -27.70 0.64 -9.56
C ILE A 238 -26.41 0.12 -10.17
N GLN A 239 -25.88 0.78 -11.21
CA GLN A 239 -24.64 0.37 -11.86
C GLN A 239 -23.47 0.32 -10.87
N GLN A 240 -23.34 1.34 -10.01
CA GLN A 240 -22.35 1.33 -8.92
C GLN A 240 -22.51 0.12 -8.00
N GLY A 241 -23.74 -0.26 -7.65
CA GLY A 241 -24.00 -1.44 -6.83
C GLY A 241 -23.59 -2.75 -7.52
N GLU A 242 -23.88 -2.88 -8.82
CA GLU A 242 -23.52 -4.05 -9.63
C GLU A 242 -22.01 -4.18 -9.84
N GLU A 243 -21.30 -3.06 -10.07
CA GLU A 243 -19.84 -3.01 -10.18
C GLU A 243 -19.14 -3.41 -8.86
N LEU A 244 -19.78 -3.11 -7.71
CA LEU A 244 -19.33 -3.56 -6.39
C LEU A 244 -19.63 -5.04 -6.11
N GLY A 245 -20.24 -5.77 -7.06
CA GLY A 245 -20.57 -7.18 -6.93
C GLY A 245 -21.83 -7.48 -6.11
N LEU A 246 -22.70 -6.49 -5.87
CA LEU A 246 -24.01 -6.75 -5.27
C LEU A 246 -24.89 -7.52 -6.27
N THR A 247 -25.54 -8.57 -5.77
CA THR A 247 -26.42 -9.43 -6.58
C THR A 247 -27.88 -9.05 -6.37
N ASP A 248 -28.77 -9.57 -7.22
CA ASP A 248 -30.22 -9.33 -7.16
C ASP A 248 -30.88 -9.78 -5.84
N ASN A 249 -30.18 -10.56 -5.02
CA ASN A 249 -30.63 -10.97 -3.70
C ASN A 249 -30.49 -9.86 -2.64
N ASP A 250 -29.73 -8.81 -2.91
CA ASP A 250 -29.59 -7.69 -1.98
C ASP A 250 -30.88 -6.85 -1.93
N PRO A 251 -31.52 -6.69 -0.76
CA PRO A 251 -32.81 -6.02 -0.66
C PRO A 251 -32.74 -4.53 -1.01
N ASP A 252 -31.59 -3.89 -0.78
CA ASP A 252 -31.38 -2.49 -1.10
C ASP A 252 -31.24 -2.31 -2.62
N LEU A 253 -30.48 -3.17 -3.30
CA LEU A 253 -30.37 -3.17 -4.77
C LEU A 253 -31.70 -3.49 -5.45
N ALA A 254 -32.43 -4.51 -4.97
CA ALA A 254 -33.74 -4.89 -5.51
C ALA A 254 -34.74 -3.73 -5.44
N HIS A 255 -34.72 -2.95 -4.35
CA HIS A 255 -35.55 -1.76 -4.20
C HIS A 255 -35.27 -0.71 -5.29
N PHE A 256 -33.99 -0.37 -5.54
CA PHE A 256 -33.65 0.62 -6.58
C PHE A 256 -33.94 0.09 -7.99
N LYS A 257 -33.76 -1.21 -8.25
CA LYS A 257 -34.17 -1.83 -9.52
C LYS A 257 -35.68 -1.74 -9.76
N GLU A 258 -36.49 -1.97 -8.75
CA GLU A 258 -37.94 -1.82 -8.86
C GLU A 258 -38.37 -0.35 -8.99
N LEU A 259 -37.69 0.54 -8.29
CA LEU A 259 -37.88 1.98 -8.40
C LEU A 259 -37.57 2.49 -9.81
N ARG A 260 -36.49 1.98 -10.43
CA ARG A 260 -36.13 2.23 -11.83
C ARG A 260 -37.21 1.73 -12.79
N ARG A 261 -37.69 0.50 -12.62
CA ARG A 261 -38.78 -0.06 -13.46
C ARG A 261 -40.04 0.78 -13.38
N SER A 262 -40.39 1.26 -12.18
CA SER A 262 -41.54 2.15 -11.99
C SER A 262 -41.35 3.49 -12.71
N GLY A 263 -40.15 4.06 -12.68
CA GLY A 263 -39.78 5.27 -13.42
C GLY A 263 -39.81 5.08 -14.94
N GLU A 264 -39.24 3.98 -15.46
CA GLU A 264 -39.29 3.62 -16.88
C GLU A 264 -40.72 3.38 -17.37
N ALA A 265 -41.56 2.73 -16.57
CA ALA A 265 -42.98 2.53 -16.88
C ALA A 265 -43.77 3.84 -16.89
N TRP A 266 -43.44 4.78 -16.00
CA TRP A 266 -44.00 6.12 -16.03
C TRP A 266 -43.56 6.86 -17.31
N GLU A 267 -42.28 6.78 -17.67
CA GLU A 267 -41.74 7.46 -18.85
C GLU A 267 -42.33 6.91 -20.16
N ALA A 268 -42.51 5.59 -20.25
CA ALA A 268 -43.18 4.95 -21.38
C ALA A 268 -44.62 5.46 -21.54
N LYS A 269 -45.39 5.51 -20.45
CA LYS A 269 -46.76 6.06 -20.46
C LYS A 269 -46.81 7.55 -20.79
N ALA A 270 -45.85 8.33 -20.29
CA ALA A 270 -45.74 9.75 -20.60
C ALA A 270 -45.52 9.95 -22.11
N LYS A 271 -44.55 9.24 -22.69
CA LYS A 271 -44.23 9.31 -24.12
C LYS A 271 -45.40 8.84 -24.99
N GLU A 272 -46.07 7.76 -24.60
CA GLU A 272 -47.28 7.29 -25.27
C GLU A 272 -48.37 8.38 -25.29
N LEU A 273 -48.74 8.93 -24.13
CA LEU A 273 -49.78 9.96 -24.02
C LEU A 273 -49.43 11.26 -24.75
N ILE A 274 -48.15 11.62 -24.86
CA ILE A 274 -47.67 12.78 -25.63
C ILE A 274 -47.79 12.52 -27.13
N SER A 275 -47.58 11.29 -27.58
CA SER A 275 -47.55 10.92 -29.01
C SER A 275 -48.92 10.76 -29.68
N VAL A 276 -49.99 10.61 -28.89
CA VAL A 276 -51.36 10.39 -29.40
C VAL A 276 -51.95 11.70 -29.96
N GLU A 277 -52.61 11.61 -31.11
CA GLU A 277 -53.18 12.75 -31.86
C GLU A 277 -54.26 13.53 -31.08
N ALA A 278 -55.01 12.84 -30.21
CA ALA A 278 -55.95 13.43 -29.26
C ALA A 278 -55.51 13.17 -27.82
N VAL A 279 -54.74 14.09 -27.24
CA VAL A 279 -54.20 13.98 -25.88
C VAL A 279 -55.33 13.95 -24.85
N HIS A 280 -55.40 12.89 -24.04
CA HIS A 280 -56.35 12.79 -22.94
C HIS A 280 -55.84 13.54 -21.70
N TYR A 281 -56.10 14.85 -21.63
CA TYR A 281 -55.54 15.76 -20.62
C TYR A 281 -55.75 15.35 -19.15
N VAL A 282 -56.89 14.75 -18.81
CA VAL A 282 -57.16 14.28 -17.43
C VAL A 282 -56.20 13.16 -17.01
N GLN A 283 -55.82 12.30 -17.95
CA GLN A 283 -54.85 11.23 -17.70
C GLN A 283 -53.43 11.81 -17.59
N LEU A 284 -53.12 12.80 -18.41
CA LEU A 284 -51.81 13.47 -18.41
C LEU A 284 -51.58 14.31 -17.14
N GLU A 285 -52.63 14.96 -16.61
CA GLU A 285 -52.60 15.66 -15.32
C GLU A 285 -52.44 14.68 -14.14
N ALA A 286 -53.15 13.56 -14.16
CA ALA A 286 -52.97 12.49 -13.18
C ALA A 286 -51.55 11.89 -13.23
N LEU A 287 -50.96 11.76 -14.42
CA LEU A 287 -49.60 11.26 -14.62
C LEU A 287 -48.54 12.25 -14.13
N SER A 288 -48.71 13.55 -14.38
CA SER A 288 -47.87 14.62 -13.82
C SER A 288 -47.91 14.64 -12.28
N ALA A 289 -49.09 14.47 -11.66
CA ALA A 289 -49.21 14.40 -10.21
C ALA A 289 -48.43 13.20 -9.60
N GLN A 290 -48.34 12.09 -10.34
CA GLN A 290 -47.57 10.90 -9.95
C GLN A 290 -46.06 11.08 -10.09
N ALA A 291 -45.57 12.06 -10.87
CA ALA A 291 -44.14 12.28 -11.10
C ALA A 291 -43.36 12.58 -9.80
N SER A 292 -44.02 13.15 -8.79
CA SER A 292 -43.41 13.40 -7.47
C SER A 292 -43.06 12.12 -6.69
N ARG A 293 -43.60 10.96 -7.08
CA ARG A 293 -43.46 9.67 -6.38
C ARG A 293 -42.48 8.71 -7.04
N PHE A 294 -42.06 9.00 -8.27
CA PHE A 294 -41.20 8.13 -9.07
C PHE A 294 -39.98 8.89 -9.57
N PRO A 295 -38.85 8.21 -9.82
CA PRO A 295 -37.74 8.82 -10.52
C PRO A 295 -38.13 9.01 -11.97
N VAL A 296 -38.32 10.26 -12.38
CA VAL A 296 -38.68 10.58 -13.76
C VAL A 296 -37.55 11.31 -14.46
N SER A 297 -37.49 11.19 -15.79
CA SER A 297 -36.61 12.00 -16.62
C SER A 297 -37.08 13.47 -16.57
N PRO A 298 -36.21 14.43 -16.18
CA PRO A 298 -36.55 15.85 -16.16
C PRO A 298 -37.04 16.37 -17.51
N GLU A 299 -36.48 15.85 -18.60
CA GLU A 299 -36.85 16.23 -19.96
C GLU A 299 -38.27 15.80 -20.30
N THR A 300 -38.63 14.56 -19.96
CA THR A 300 -39.98 14.03 -20.21
C THR A 300 -41.01 14.72 -19.33
N LEU A 301 -40.69 14.99 -18.06
CA LEU A 301 -41.57 15.75 -17.16
C LEU A 301 -41.82 17.17 -17.69
N ALA A 302 -40.77 17.87 -18.15
CA ALA A 302 -40.91 19.21 -18.72
C ALA A 302 -41.82 19.22 -19.96
N GLN A 303 -41.74 18.20 -20.82
CA GLN A 303 -42.63 18.07 -21.98
C GLN A 303 -44.10 17.89 -21.56
N VAL A 304 -44.36 17.02 -20.57
CA VAL A 304 -45.71 16.83 -19.98
C VAL A 304 -46.25 18.15 -19.40
N GLU A 305 -45.43 18.87 -18.62
CA GLU A 305 -45.83 20.13 -17.99
C GLU A 305 -46.12 21.25 -18.99
N VAL A 306 -45.33 21.35 -20.08
CA VAL A 306 -45.59 22.32 -21.16
C VAL A 306 -46.94 22.07 -21.82
N ILE A 307 -47.31 20.80 -22.06
CA ILE A 307 -48.61 20.45 -22.65
C ILE A 307 -49.76 20.78 -21.69
N LEU A 308 -49.63 20.47 -20.39
CA LEU A 308 -50.63 20.83 -19.38
C LEU A 308 -50.79 22.34 -19.23
N THR A 309 -49.70 23.09 -19.28
CA THR A 309 -49.74 24.56 -19.17
C THR A 309 -50.49 25.16 -20.35
N LYS A 310 -50.16 24.74 -21.59
CA LYS A 310 -50.89 25.17 -22.79
C LYS A 310 -52.38 24.83 -22.73
N GLN A 311 -52.72 23.65 -22.19
CA GLN A 311 -54.11 23.26 -22.04
C GLN A 311 -54.86 24.09 -21.00
N ARG A 312 -54.23 24.39 -19.85
CA ARG A 312 -54.79 25.27 -18.82
C ARG A 312 -55.03 26.67 -19.37
N ASP A 313 -54.08 27.21 -20.14
CA ASP A 313 -54.21 28.51 -20.78
C ASP A 313 -55.37 28.51 -21.79
N ALA A 314 -55.49 27.47 -22.61
CA ALA A 314 -56.62 27.33 -23.55
C ALA A 314 -57.97 27.22 -22.82
N GLN A 315 -58.06 26.45 -21.72
CA GLN A 315 -59.27 26.35 -20.92
C GLN A 315 -59.63 27.68 -20.25
N ASN A 316 -58.64 28.42 -19.74
CA ASN A 316 -58.84 29.74 -19.16
C ASN A 316 -59.31 30.75 -20.22
N HIS A 317 -58.76 30.69 -21.44
CA HIS A 317 -59.21 31.51 -22.56
C HIS A 317 -60.67 31.20 -22.93
N ILE A 318 -61.02 29.92 -23.09
CA ILE A 318 -62.40 29.49 -23.37
C ILE A 318 -63.36 29.94 -22.25
N ARG A 319 -62.96 29.79 -20.99
CA ARG A 319 -63.76 30.25 -19.84
C ARG A 319 -63.94 31.76 -19.85
N SER A 320 -62.88 32.52 -20.12
CA SER A 320 -62.92 33.97 -20.24
C SER A 320 -63.87 34.41 -21.37
N LEU A 321 -63.77 33.79 -22.55
CA LEU A 321 -64.69 34.04 -23.67
C LEU A 321 -66.14 33.72 -23.28
N TYR A 322 -66.37 32.59 -22.62
CA TYR A 322 -67.70 32.21 -22.15
C TYR A 322 -68.27 33.18 -21.12
N GLU A 323 -67.48 33.64 -20.15
CA GLU A 323 -67.91 34.63 -19.15
C GLU A 323 -68.19 35.99 -19.81
N ARG A 324 -67.31 36.47 -20.69
CA ARG A 324 -67.49 37.71 -21.46
C ARG A 324 -68.70 37.64 -22.40
N SER A 325 -69.05 36.45 -22.90
CA SER A 325 -70.23 36.26 -23.74
C SER A 325 -71.55 36.52 -22.98
N LYS A 326 -71.53 36.43 -21.64
CA LYS A 326 -72.68 36.70 -20.77
C LYS A 326 -72.83 38.19 -20.43
N ASP A 327 -71.94 39.06 -20.90
CA ASP A 327 -72.01 40.50 -20.62
C ASP A 327 -73.34 41.10 -21.14
N ALA A 328 -73.98 41.94 -20.33
CA ALA A 328 -75.23 42.61 -20.66
C ALA A 328 -75.06 43.59 -21.83
N ASN A 329 -73.85 44.11 -22.04
CA ASN A 329 -73.55 44.99 -23.17
C ASN A 329 -73.01 44.18 -24.36
N ILE A 330 -73.80 44.07 -25.43
CA ILE A 330 -73.47 43.28 -26.63
C ILE A 330 -72.14 43.71 -27.27
N ARG A 331 -71.75 44.99 -27.17
CA ARG A 331 -70.48 45.49 -27.73
C ARG A 331 -69.24 45.06 -26.95
N LYS A 332 -69.39 44.55 -25.72
CA LYS A 332 -68.29 44.05 -24.88
C LYS A 332 -68.12 42.53 -24.97
N ARG A 333 -69.01 41.84 -25.67
CA ARG A 333 -68.91 40.40 -25.89
C ARG A 333 -67.77 40.08 -26.86
N PRO A 334 -67.19 38.87 -26.79
CA PRO A 334 -66.09 38.48 -27.66
C PRO A 334 -66.47 38.56 -29.15
N SER A 335 -65.52 38.96 -29.98
CA SER A 335 -65.69 39.01 -31.44
C SER A 335 -65.27 37.69 -32.09
N TYR A 336 -65.71 37.42 -33.33
CA TYR A 336 -65.35 36.19 -34.06
C TYR A 336 -63.82 36.00 -34.27
N LYS A 337 -63.02 37.05 -34.09
CA LYS A 337 -61.56 37.02 -34.25
C LYS A 337 -60.80 36.76 -32.94
N GLU A 338 -61.50 36.73 -31.81
CA GLU A 338 -60.96 36.42 -30.47
C GLU A 338 -61.32 34.98 -30.06
#